data_AF-A0A947ZEI2-F1
#
_entry.id   AF-A0A947ZEI2-F1
#
_cell.length_a   1.000
_cell.length_b   1.000
_cell.length_c   1.000
_cell.angle_alpha   90.00
_cell.angle_beta   90.00
_cell.angle_gamma   90.00
#
_symmetry.space_group_name_H-M   'P 1'
#
loop_
_entity.id
_entity.type
_entity.pdbx_description
1 polymer ?
#
loop_
_entity_poly.entity_id
_entity_poly.type
_entity_poly.pdbx_seq_one_letter_code
_entity_poly.pdbx_strand_id
1 'polypeptide(L)'
;PVQETPVPEEVYSEEDPTIPEAGDHIRHFKFGECLVVKFERENDILQVKQPGKRTLRLGVNVLSFELIKVLPDGTKLFSATRK
;
A
#
# COMPACT_ATOMS: atom_id res chain seq x y z
N PRO A 1 4.10 -31.35 -41.03
CA PRO A 1 3.34 -30.43 -40.15
C PRO A 1 4.26 -29.90 -39.04
N VAL A 2 4.36 -28.57 -38.95
CA VAL A 2 5.34 -27.83 -38.15
C VAL A 2 5.23 -28.17 -36.66
N GLN A 3 6.39 -28.28 -36.01
CA GLN A 3 6.58 -28.37 -34.55
C GLN A 3 6.19 -27.04 -33.88
N GLU A 4 5.78 -27.07 -32.60
CA GLU A 4 6.33 -26.26 -31.49
C GLU A 4 5.46 -26.37 -30.23
N THR A 5 6.14 -26.57 -29.10
CA THR A 5 5.62 -26.75 -27.74
C THR A 5 5.51 -25.37 -27.02
N PRO A 6 5.08 -25.29 -25.73
CA PRO A 6 4.17 -24.27 -25.19
C PRO A 6 4.83 -22.93 -24.85
N VAL A 7 4.02 -21.88 -24.71
CA VAL A 7 4.38 -20.69 -23.90
C VAL A 7 3.34 -20.44 -22.81
N PRO A 8 3.79 -20.36 -21.53
CA PRO A 8 2.97 -20.03 -20.37
C PRO A 8 2.93 -18.52 -20.19
N GLU A 9 1.82 -17.99 -19.71
CA GLU A 9 1.86 -16.77 -18.92
C GLU A 9 0.78 -16.95 -17.87
N GLU A 10 1.23 -17.38 -16.69
CA GLU A 10 0.59 -16.95 -15.46
C GLU A 10 0.32 -15.47 -15.66
N VAL A 11 -0.95 -15.09 -15.84
CA VAL A 11 -1.34 -13.71 -15.65
C VAL A 11 -1.00 -13.49 -14.20
N TYR A 12 0.21 -12.94 -13.97
CA TYR A 12 0.55 -12.18 -12.81
C TYR A 12 -0.69 -11.34 -12.62
N SER A 13 -1.54 -11.73 -11.66
CA SER A 13 -2.37 -10.74 -11.03
C SER A 13 -1.31 -9.84 -10.42
N GLU A 14 -0.96 -8.80 -11.17
CA GLU A 14 -0.33 -7.60 -10.65
C GLU A 14 -1.25 -7.22 -9.50
N GLU A 15 -0.98 -7.78 -8.32
CA GLU A 15 -1.67 -7.42 -7.10
C GLU A 15 -1.44 -5.92 -7.01
N ASP A 16 -2.48 -5.16 -7.34
CA ASP A 16 -2.54 -3.70 -7.32
C ASP A 16 -1.65 -3.19 -6.19
N PRO A 17 -0.69 -2.30 -6.49
CA PRO A 17 0.52 -2.08 -5.69
C PRO A 17 0.19 -1.86 -4.23
N THR A 18 0.25 -2.94 -3.44
CA THR A 18 -0.20 -3.08 -2.05
C THR A 18 -0.69 -1.76 -1.42
N ILE A 19 -1.87 -1.28 -1.83
CA ILE A 19 -2.35 0.02 -1.36
C ILE A 19 -2.93 -0.23 0.04
N PRO A 20 -2.42 0.46 1.06
CA PRO A 20 -2.90 0.27 2.42
C PRO A 20 -4.37 0.69 2.54
N GLU A 21 -5.16 -0.10 3.26
CA GLU A 21 -6.60 0.12 3.43
C GLU A 21 -6.93 0.73 4.79
N ALA A 22 -8.17 1.17 4.98
CA ALA A 22 -8.60 1.70 6.27
C ALA A 22 -8.43 0.66 7.39
N GLY A 23 -7.73 1.03 8.46
CA GLY A 23 -7.34 0.14 9.54
C GLY A 23 -5.90 -0.34 9.48
N ASP A 24 -5.23 -0.22 8.33
CA ASP A 24 -3.82 -0.59 8.19
C ASP A 24 -2.88 0.46 8.78
N HIS A 25 -1.67 0.05 9.09
CA HIS A 25 -0.62 0.94 9.57
C HIS A 25 0.35 1.26 8.42
N ILE A 26 0.81 2.49 8.35
CA ILE A 26 1.81 2.95 7.41
C ILE A 26 2.94 3.63 8.17
N ARG A 27 4.15 3.13 8.01
CA ARG A 27 5.38 3.75 8.47
C ARG A 27 5.91 4.69 7.41
N HIS A 28 5.55 5.96 7.53
CA HIS A 28 6.01 7.00 6.63
C HIS A 28 7.39 7.53 7.01
N PHE A 29 8.29 7.65 6.03
CA PHE A 29 9.69 8.03 6.24
C PHE A 29 9.90 9.30 7.08
N LYS A 30 9.03 10.32 6.91
CA LYS A 30 9.09 11.60 7.65
C LYS A 30 8.22 11.65 8.90
N PHE A 31 7.14 10.87 8.93
CA PHE A 31 6.04 11.03 9.88
C PHE A 31 6.00 9.89 10.91
N GLY A 32 6.78 8.83 10.72
CA GLY A 32 6.74 7.65 11.56
C GLY A 32 5.52 6.79 11.25
N GLU A 33 5.08 6.01 12.23
CA GLU A 33 3.90 5.14 12.09
C GLU A 33 2.60 5.94 12.14
N CYS A 34 1.72 5.68 11.19
CA CYS A 34 0.43 6.32 11.00
C CYS A 34 -0.64 5.24 10.77
N LEU A 35 -1.83 5.42 11.31
CA LEU A 35 -2.97 4.54 11.08
C LEU A 35 -3.79 5.06 9.89
N VAL A 36 -4.10 4.23 8.90
CA VAL A 36 -4.97 4.61 7.80
C VAL A 36 -6.39 4.70 8.30
N VAL A 37 -6.99 5.87 8.11
CA VAL A 37 -8.39 6.12 8.46
C VAL A 37 -9.28 5.89 7.25
N LYS A 38 -8.84 6.35 6.07
CA LYS A 38 -9.61 6.30 4.84
C LYS A 38 -8.70 6.38 3.63
N PHE A 39 -9.03 5.63 2.59
CA PHE A 39 -8.42 5.79 1.27
C PHE A 39 -9.40 6.45 0.30
N GLU A 40 -9.02 7.60 -0.25
CA GLU A 40 -9.76 8.35 -1.26
C GLU A 40 -9.27 7.93 -2.65
N ARG A 41 -9.80 6.83 -3.19
CA ARG A 41 -9.40 6.27 -4.51
C ARG A 41 -9.52 7.29 -5.64
N GLU A 42 -10.55 8.13 -5.65
CA GLU A 42 -10.78 9.13 -6.71
C GLU A 42 -9.62 10.15 -6.82
N ASN A 43 -8.91 10.40 -5.73
CA ASN A 43 -7.82 11.37 -5.68
C ASN A 43 -6.46 10.72 -5.38
N ASP A 44 -6.41 9.39 -5.25
CA ASP A 44 -5.26 8.65 -4.76
C ASP A 44 -4.68 9.22 -3.47
N ILE A 45 -5.54 9.56 -2.49
CA ILE A 45 -5.12 10.15 -1.21
C ILE A 45 -5.44 9.20 -0.06
N LEU A 46 -4.41 8.84 0.71
CA LEU A 46 -4.55 8.16 1.99
C LEU A 46 -4.70 9.17 3.11
N GLN A 47 -5.83 9.12 3.80
CA GLN A 47 -6.01 9.80 5.06
C GLN A 47 -5.46 8.91 6.17
N VAL A 48 -4.42 9.38 6.84
CA VAL A 48 -3.76 8.67 7.93
C VAL A 48 -3.78 9.48 9.21
N LYS A 49 -3.92 8.84 10.36
CA LYS A 49 -3.88 9.45 11.67
C LYS A 49 -2.58 9.10 12.36
N GLN A 50 -1.80 10.11 12.69
CA GLN A 50 -0.61 9.93 13.51
C GLN A 50 -0.99 9.75 14.99
N PRO A 51 -0.27 8.90 15.75
CA PRO A 51 -0.46 8.80 17.19
C PRO A 51 -0.15 10.15 17.86
N GLY A 52 -1.15 10.71 18.54
CA GLY A 52 -1.04 12.01 19.22
C GLY A 52 -1.16 13.26 18.33
N LYS A 53 -1.50 13.11 17.04
CA LYS A 53 -1.67 14.25 16.12
C LYS A 53 -2.98 14.16 15.32
N ARG A 54 -3.24 15.20 14.52
CA ARG A 54 -4.38 15.27 13.60
C ARG A 54 -4.19 14.32 12.41
N THR A 55 -5.28 14.07 11.69
CA THR A 55 -5.26 13.33 10.43
C THR A 55 -4.46 14.09 9.37
N LEU A 56 -3.61 13.36 8.65
CA LEU A 56 -2.80 13.81 7.53
C LEU A 56 -3.32 13.18 6.24
N ARG A 57 -3.08 13.85 5.12
CA ARG A 57 -3.39 13.37 3.77
C ARG A 57 -2.09 13.06 3.05
N LEU A 58 -1.89 11.81 2.68
CA LEU A 58 -0.73 11.31 1.96
C LEU A 58 -1.14 11.00 0.52
N GLY A 59 -0.49 11.62 -0.46
CA GLY A 59 -0.72 11.29 -1.86
C GLY A 59 -0.05 9.96 -2.20
N VAL A 60 -0.84 9.00 -2.67
CA VAL A 60 -0.33 7.69 -3.11
C VAL A 60 0.50 7.84 -4.38
N ASN A 61 0.15 8.79 -5.25
CA ASN A 61 0.92 9.06 -6.46
C ASN A 61 2.38 9.52 -6.21
N VAL A 62 2.68 10.06 -5.01
CA VAL A 62 4.03 10.57 -4.66
C VAL A 62 4.77 9.67 -3.66
N LEU A 63 4.14 8.58 -3.23
CA LEU A 63 4.67 7.66 -2.25
C LEU A 63 4.60 6.23 -2.78
N SER A 64 5.64 5.45 -2.54
CA SER A 64 5.60 4.01 -2.73
C SER A 64 5.23 3.35 -1.41
N PHE A 65 4.28 2.43 -1.44
CA PHE A 65 3.87 1.65 -0.27
C PHE A 65 4.34 0.22 -0.45
N GLU A 66 5.12 -0.27 0.50
CA GLU A 66 5.61 -1.65 0.50
C GLU A 66 5.13 -2.33 1.78
N LEU A 67 4.46 -3.47 1.68
CA LEU A 67 4.08 -4.23 2.85
C LEU A 67 5.33 -4.75 3.57
N ILE A 68 5.56 -4.29 4.80
CA ILE A 68 6.73 -4.69 5.60
C ILE A 68 6.39 -5.77 6.62
N LYS A 69 5.15 -5.79 7.13
CA LYS A 69 4.75 -6.76 8.16
C LYS A 69 3.23 -6.93 8.17
N VAL A 70 2.77 -8.12 8.48
CA VAL A 70 1.37 -8.36 8.86
C VAL A 70 1.35 -8.66 10.36
N LEU A 71 0.55 -7.91 11.11
CA LEU A 71 0.34 -8.08 12.54
C LEU A 71 -0.54 -9.30 12.80
N PRO A 72 -0.42 -9.95 13.98
CA PRO A 72 -1.22 -11.12 14.32
C PRO A 72 -2.73 -10.85 14.35
N ASP A 73 -3.14 -9.59 14.55
CA ASP A 73 -4.53 -9.15 14.47
C ASP A 73 -5.08 -9.04 13.03
N GLY A 74 -4.24 -9.31 12.02
CA GLY A 74 -4.57 -9.17 10.60
C GLY A 74 -4.28 -7.79 10.00
N THR A 75 -3.93 -6.81 10.83
CA THR A 75 -3.52 -5.47 10.39
C THR A 75 -2.24 -5.52 9.57
N LYS A 76 -2.21 -4.88 8.41
CA LYS A 76 -1.02 -4.81 7.57
C LYS A 76 -0.24 -3.53 7.89
N LEU A 77 1.08 -3.66 8.01
CA LEU A 77 2.01 -2.56 8.20
C LEU A 77 2.78 -2.35 6.89
N PHE A 78 2.61 -1.17 6.31
CA PHE A 78 3.26 -0.75 5.08
C PHE A 78 4.36 0.25 5.38
N SER A 79 5.43 0.26 4.60
CA SER A 79 6.43 1.32 4.59
C SER A 79 6.05 2.30 3.48
N ALA A 80 5.89 3.57 3.83
CA ALA A 80 5.72 4.63 2.84
C ALA A 80 7.05 5.35 2.62
N THR A 81 7.63 5.11 1.46
CA THR A 81 8.85 5.76 0.97
C THR A 81 8.49 6.80 -0.08
N ARG A 82 9.33 7.82 -0.23
CA ARG A 82 9.15 8.80 -1.30
C ARG A 82 9.54 8.13 -2.62
N LYS A 83 8.66 8.21 -3.60
CA LYS A 83 8.91 7.74 -4.96
C LYS A 83 9.91 8.65 -5.69
#